data_AF-A0A7Y5DNL0-F1
#
_entry.id   AF-A0A7Y5DNL0-F1
#
_cell.length_a   1.000
_cell.length_b   1.000
_cell.length_c   1.000
_cell.angle_alpha   90.00
_cell.angle_beta   90.00
_cell.angle_gamma   90.00
#
_symmetry.space_group_name_H-M   'P 1'
#
loop_
_entity.id
_entity.type
_entity.pdbx_description
1 polymer ?
#
loop_
_entity_poly.entity_id
_entity_poly.type
_entity_poly.pdbx_seq_one_letter_code
_entity_poly.pdbx_strand_id
1 'polypeptide(L)'
;MKSTLKIFLLCFTAVIIMSSCKKDESYTLTVVANPENAGTVTGGGSYKSGESINLTATPNSGYIFLNWTKGDVQVSTDANFSYITKSTDETLTANFEQKIIVKMGAQSNSSFGSFYSIGQKLVYTQELASTHQDTIDLLCFYEHVEPSRINDITLSSPGANITGIFTGTTSPDVWTTKRLTLFTLPVTAITTAQFDQLHQNDASISTYFNSTLTSGNKKAKTLAVGNIWAFKTHDNIYGLIKVTSVTQNADGYVEFELKLKK
;
A
#
# COMPACT_ATOMS: atom_id res chain seq x y z
N MET A 1 -14.74 48.86 94.61
CA MET A 1 -15.50 49.61 93.58
C MET A 1 -14.94 49.25 92.22
N LYS A 2 -15.83 48.99 91.26
CA LYS A 2 -15.63 48.16 90.07
C LYS A 2 -14.70 48.79 89.02
N SER A 3 -13.89 47.91 88.42
CA SER A 3 -13.01 48.11 87.27
C SER A 3 -13.82 48.37 85.98
N THR A 4 -13.38 49.34 85.18
CA THR A 4 -13.99 49.70 83.89
C THR A 4 -13.28 48.96 82.75
N LEU A 5 -14.00 48.02 82.14
CA LEU A 5 -13.54 47.16 81.04
C LEU A 5 -13.59 47.93 79.70
N LYS A 6 -12.43 48.14 79.06
CA LYS A 6 -12.33 48.64 77.68
C LYS A 6 -12.51 47.48 76.69
N ILE A 7 -13.57 47.53 75.89
CA ILE A 7 -13.80 46.62 74.76
C ILE A 7 -12.99 47.14 73.57
N PHE A 8 -12.04 46.33 73.09
CA PHE A 8 -11.29 46.55 71.86
C PHE A 8 -11.94 45.70 70.76
N LEU A 9 -12.62 46.34 69.82
CA LEU A 9 -13.24 45.68 68.68
C LEU A 9 -12.18 45.43 67.61
N LEU A 10 -11.62 44.21 67.56
CA LEU A 10 -10.78 43.78 66.43
C LEU A 10 -11.66 43.49 65.21
N CYS A 11 -11.50 44.30 64.17
CA CYS A 11 -12.10 44.06 62.86
C CYS A 11 -11.27 42.98 62.14
N PHE A 12 -11.78 41.74 62.10
CA PHE A 12 -11.15 40.64 61.37
C PHE A 12 -11.67 40.66 59.93
N THR A 13 -10.95 41.32 59.01
CA THR A 13 -11.23 41.21 57.58
C THR A 13 -10.77 39.84 57.08
N ALA A 14 -11.72 38.91 56.92
CA ALA A 14 -11.47 37.66 56.23
C ALA A 14 -11.26 37.93 54.73
N VAL A 15 -10.02 37.78 54.25
CA VAL A 15 -9.73 37.67 52.83
C VAL A 15 -10.15 36.27 52.39
N ILE A 16 -11.35 36.16 51.81
CA ILE A 16 -11.81 34.94 51.15
C ILE A 16 -11.04 34.85 49.83
N ILE A 17 -9.98 34.04 49.80
CA ILE A 17 -9.36 33.61 48.54
C ILE A 17 -10.39 32.70 47.88
N MET A 18 -11.16 33.25 46.92
CA MET A 18 -11.93 32.43 45.99
C MET A 18 -10.91 31.68 45.13
N SER A 19 -10.46 30.53 45.63
CA SER A 19 -9.81 29.54 44.78
C SER A 19 -10.87 29.10 43.79
N SER A 20 -10.83 29.69 42.59
CA SER A 20 -11.60 29.20 41.45
C SER A 20 -11.17 27.75 41.25
N CYS A 21 -11.98 26.81 41.72
CA CYS A 21 -11.88 25.42 41.33
C CYS A 21 -12.20 25.40 39.82
N LYS A 22 -11.18 25.57 38.98
CA LYS A 22 -11.32 25.26 37.56
C LYS A 22 -11.73 23.79 37.52
N LYS A 23 -12.96 23.52 37.12
CA LYS A 23 -13.38 22.17 36.75
C LYS A 23 -12.34 21.67 35.75
N ASP A 24 -11.61 20.62 36.11
CA ASP A 24 -10.68 19.94 35.21
C ASP A 24 -11.53 19.28 34.12
N GLU A 25 -11.83 20.05 33.08
CA GLU A 25 -12.59 19.56 31.93
C GLU A 25 -11.63 18.71 31.09
N SER A 26 -11.94 17.43 31.01
CA SER A 26 -11.28 16.49 30.11
C SER A 26 -12.14 16.26 28.88
N TYR A 27 -11.49 16.03 27.75
CA TYR A 27 -12.10 15.76 26.46
C TYR A 27 -11.61 14.41 25.94
N THR A 28 -12.47 13.70 25.25
CA THR A 28 -12.19 12.37 24.72
C THR A 28 -11.56 12.48 23.33
N LEU A 29 -10.36 11.94 23.19
CA LEU A 29 -9.74 11.68 21.89
C LEU A 29 -9.98 10.22 21.52
N THR A 30 -10.82 10.01 20.51
CA THR A 30 -11.04 8.70 19.90
C THR A 30 -10.08 8.53 18.72
N VAL A 31 -9.43 7.37 18.63
CA VAL A 31 -8.59 7.00 17.48
C VAL A 31 -9.11 5.71 16.87
N VAL A 32 -9.25 5.68 15.55
CA VAL A 32 -9.77 4.51 14.83
C VAL A 32 -8.92 4.18 13.62
N ALA A 33 -8.85 2.90 13.26
CA ALA A 33 -8.26 2.44 12.02
C ALA A 33 -9.33 2.37 10.92
N ASN A 34 -8.96 2.74 9.70
CA ASN A 34 -9.82 2.64 8.53
C ASN A 34 -9.04 2.03 7.35
N PRO A 35 -9.39 0.82 6.87
CA PRO A 35 -10.37 -0.11 7.45
C PRO A 35 -10.03 -0.56 8.87
N GLU A 36 -11.03 -1.03 9.63
CA GLU A 36 -10.87 -1.43 11.04
C GLU A 36 -9.81 -2.53 11.24
N ASN A 37 -9.72 -3.47 10.30
CA ASN A 37 -8.76 -4.57 10.33
C ASN A 37 -7.42 -4.27 9.66
N ALA A 38 -7.21 -3.04 9.16
CA ALA A 38 -6.04 -2.70 8.36
C ALA A 38 -4.80 -2.34 9.20
N GLY A 39 -4.98 -2.07 10.48
CA GLY A 39 -3.88 -1.78 11.39
C GLY A 39 -4.34 -1.62 12.83
N THR A 40 -3.38 -1.38 13.71
CA THR A 40 -3.62 -1.03 15.11
C THR A 40 -3.32 0.46 15.31
N VAL A 41 -4.11 1.11 16.17
CA VAL A 41 -3.96 2.53 16.51
C VAL A 41 -3.88 2.70 18.03
N THR A 42 -3.03 3.60 18.50
CA THR A 42 -2.89 3.92 19.93
C THR A 42 -2.77 5.44 20.14
N GLY A 43 -2.99 5.87 21.39
CA GLY A 43 -2.95 7.26 21.82
C GLY A 43 -4.31 7.94 21.99
N GLY A 44 -5.41 7.20 21.83
CA GLY A 44 -6.74 7.65 22.28
C GLY A 44 -6.88 7.59 23.81
N GLY A 45 -7.80 8.39 24.36
CA GLY A 45 -8.00 8.52 25.80
C GLY A 45 -8.77 9.78 26.19
N SER A 46 -8.80 10.08 27.49
CA SER A 46 -9.36 11.32 28.03
C SER A 46 -8.22 12.23 28.48
N TYR A 47 -8.19 13.46 27.98
CA TYR A 47 -7.07 14.39 28.11
C TYR A 47 -7.55 15.79 28.44
N LYS A 48 -6.70 16.60 29.05
CA LYS A 48 -6.97 18.05 29.19
C LYS A 48 -6.68 18.74 27.85
N SER A 49 -7.31 19.88 27.62
CA SER A 49 -7.01 20.71 26.45
C SER A 49 -5.54 21.16 26.45
N GLY A 50 -4.88 21.05 25.29
CA GLY A 50 -3.49 21.47 25.10
C GLY A 50 -2.44 20.44 25.51
N GLU A 51 -2.84 19.23 25.90
CA GLU A 51 -1.91 18.14 26.16
C GLU A 51 -1.30 17.62 24.85
N SER A 52 -0.01 17.29 24.91
CA SER A 52 0.72 16.68 23.80
C SER A 52 0.72 15.16 23.98
N ILE A 53 0.12 14.47 23.02
CA ILE A 53 -0.03 13.02 23.01
C ILE A 53 0.65 12.44 21.77
N ASN A 54 1.26 11.27 21.90
CA ASN A 54 1.84 10.57 20.76
C ASN A 54 0.82 9.61 20.18
N LEU A 55 0.49 9.79 18.90
CA LEU A 55 -0.33 8.87 18.14
C LEU A 55 0.55 7.91 17.37
N THR A 56 0.13 6.65 17.32
CA THR A 56 0.81 5.60 16.56
C THR A 56 -0.20 4.80 15.76
N ALA A 57 0.09 4.62 14.47
CA ALA A 57 -0.60 3.70 13.57
C ALA A 57 0.39 2.64 13.10
N THR A 58 0.06 1.37 13.28
CA THR A 58 0.86 0.24 12.81
C THR A 58 0.05 -0.59 11.82
N PRO A 59 0.41 -0.61 10.52
CA PRO A 59 -0.28 -1.43 9.52
C PRO A 59 -0.21 -2.92 9.85
N ASN A 60 -1.30 -3.62 9.61
CA ASN A 60 -1.30 -5.08 9.59
C ASN A 60 -0.67 -5.60 8.29
N SER A 61 -0.31 -6.89 8.26
CA SER A 61 0.22 -7.53 7.06
C SER A 61 -0.74 -7.34 5.87
N GLY A 62 -0.19 -6.99 4.71
CA GLY A 62 -0.97 -6.69 3.51
C GLY A 62 -1.50 -5.26 3.43
N TYR A 63 -1.18 -4.38 4.38
CA TYR A 63 -1.55 -2.96 4.35
C TYR A 63 -0.34 -2.03 4.42
N ILE A 64 -0.56 -0.77 4.03
CA ILE A 64 0.34 0.37 4.21
C ILE A 64 -0.44 1.52 4.86
N PHE A 65 0.18 2.26 5.77
CA PHE A 65 -0.41 3.47 6.33
C PHE A 65 -0.42 4.58 5.28
N LEU A 66 -1.54 5.30 5.15
CA LEU A 66 -1.68 6.44 4.24
C LEU A 66 -1.50 7.77 5.00
N ASN A 67 -2.40 8.06 5.93
CA ASN A 67 -2.43 9.32 6.65
C ASN A 67 -3.35 9.24 7.88
N TRP A 68 -3.24 10.26 8.74
CA TRP A 68 -4.22 10.55 9.77
C TRP A 68 -5.16 11.65 9.28
N THR A 69 -6.46 11.49 9.52
CA THR A 69 -7.47 12.51 9.23
C THR A 69 -8.35 12.84 10.44
N LYS A 70 -8.89 14.06 10.46
CA LYS A 70 -10.01 14.49 11.31
C LYS A 70 -11.19 14.82 10.41
N GLY A 71 -12.18 13.92 10.34
CA GLY A 71 -13.13 13.94 9.23
C GLY A 71 -12.39 13.79 7.90
N ASP A 72 -12.63 14.70 6.96
CA ASP A 72 -11.99 14.71 5.64
C ASP A 72 -10.65 15.48 5.60
N VAL A 73 -10.24 16.09 6.71
CA VAL A 73 -9.02 16.92 6.76
C VAL A 73 -7.84 16.08 7.17
N GLN A 74 -6.82 15.99 6.33
CA GLN A 74 -5.54 15.37 6.67
C GLN A 74 -4.83 16.18 7.77
N VAL A 75 -4.45 15.49 8.85
CA VAL A 75 -3.72 16.09 9.98
C VAL A 75 -2.26 15.65 10.04
N SER A 76 -1.90 14.50 9.46
CA SER A 76 -0.52 14.02 9.38
C SER A 76 -0.36 12.96 8.29
N THR A 77 0.80 12.91 7.65
CA THR A 77 1.25 11.78 6.80
C THR A 77 2.17 10.83 7.56
N ASP A 78 2.59 11.20 8.77
CA ASP A 78 3.46 10.36 9.60
C ASP A 78 2.59 9.42 10.42
N ALA A 79 2.86 8.11 10.32
CA ALA A 79 2.17 7.09 11.08
C ALA A 79 2.32 7.31 12.61
N ASN A 80 3.44 7.90 13.02
CA ASN A 80 3.74 8.27 14.39
C ASN A 80 3.96 9.78 14.48
N PHE A 81 3.11 10.51 15.21
CA PHE A 81 3.27 11.95 15.38
C PHE A 81 2.70 12.46 16.70
N SER A 82 3.17 13.65 17.10
CA SER A 82 2.67 14.34 18.29
C SER A 82 1.45 15.17 17.94
N TYR A 83 0.36 14.98 18.68
CA TYR A 83 -0.91 15.69 18.52
C TYR A 83 -1.19 16.54 19.76
N ILE A 84 -1.73 17.75 19.55
CA ILE A 84 -2.12 18.66 20.64
C ILE A 84 -3.64 18.67 20.76
N THR A 85 -4.16 18.12 21.86
CA THR A 85 -5.59 17.97 22.14
C THR A 85 -6.31 19.31 22.20
N LYS A 86 -7.59 19.33 21.78
CA LYS A 86 -8.44 20.52 21.81
C LYS A 86 -9.44 20.49 22.96
N SER A 87 -10.14 21.60 23.14
CA SER A 87 -11.20 21.75 24.14
C SER A 87 -12.54 21.20 23.66
N THR A 88 -12.53 20.01 23.04
CA THR A 88 -13.70 19.31 22.51
C THR A 88 -13.37 17.84 22.29
N ASP A 89 -14.39 16.98 22.25
CA ASP A 89 -14.20 15.58 21.87
C ASP A 89 -13.81 15.49 20.40
N GLU A 90 -12.80 14.67 20.09
CA GLU A 90 -12.23 14.54 18.75
C GLU A 90 -12.17 13.08 18.33
N THR A 91 -12.31 12.85 17.03
CA THR A 91 -12.01 11.54 16.42
C THR A 91 -10.97 11.72 15.33
N LEU A 92 -9.87 10.99 15.46
CA LEU A 92 -8.84 10.89 14.43
C LEU A 92 -8.86 9.49 13.83
N THR A 93 -8.77 9.44 12.50
CA THR A 93 -8.80 8.19 11.74
C THR A 93 -7.42 7.96 11.12
N ALA A 94 -6.79 6.82 11.42
CA ALA A 94 -5.65 6.33 10.67
C ALA A 94 -6.16 5.59 9.44
N ASN A 95 -5.88 6.12 8.27
CA ASN A 95 -6.27 5.51 7.01
C ASN A 95 -5.15 4.62 6.50
N PHE A 96 -5.53 3.45 6.00
CA PHE A 96 -4.63 2.45 5.44
C PHE A 96 -5.09 2.06 4.05
N GLU A 97 -4.14 1.61 3.24
CA GLU A 97 -4.37 1.08 1.91
C GLU A 97 -3.93 -0.38 1.83
N GLN A 98 -4.76 -1.22 1.21
CA GLN A 98 -4.40 -2.62 0.97
C GLN A 98 -3.34 -2.71 -0.13
N LYS A 99 -2.25 -3.43 0.15
CA LYS A 99 -1.22 -3.78 -0.82
C LYS A 99 -1.80 -4.73 -1.87
N ILE A 100 -1.38 -4.57 -3.12
CA ILE A 100 -1.72 -5.49 -4.20
C ILE A 100 -0.57 -6.50 -4.31
N ILE A 101 -0.76 -7.70 -3.75
CA ILE A 101 0.20 -8.79 -3.83
C ILE A 101 -0.33 -9.84 -4.82
N VAL A 102 0.48 -10.21 -5.80
CA VAL A 102 0.09 -11.15 -6.86
C VAL A 102 1.06 -12.32 -6.87
N LYS A 103 0.51 -13.53 -6.98
CA LYS A 103 1.28 -14.76 -7.13
C LYS A 103 0.86 -15.49 -8.40
N MET A 104 1.81 -15.73 -9.30
CA MET A 104 1.58 -16.35 -10.59
C MET A 104 2.47 -17.57 -10.76
N GLY A 105 1.91 -18.66 -11.23
CA GLY A 105 2.62 -19.91 -11.54
C GLY A 105 3.15 -19.92 -12.98
N ALA A 106 4.27 -20.58 -13.20
CA ALA A 106 4.75 -20.91 -14.54
C ALA A 106 3.87 -21.99 -15.20
N GLN A 107 4.13 -22.31 -16.47
CA GLN A 107 3.24 -23.08 -17.35
C GLN A 107 2.84 -24.48 -16.85
N SER A 108 3.63 -25.09 -15.97
CA SER A 108 3.37 -26.41 -15.38
C SER A 108 2.99 -26.33 -13.89
N ASN A 109 2.81 -25.13 -13.34
CA ASN A 109 2.42 -24.95 -11.94
C ASN A 109 0.93 -25.27 -11.76
N SER A 110 0.61 -26.19 -10.85
CA SER A 110 -0.76 -26.60 -10.55
C SER A 110 -1.40 -25.84 -9.38
N SER A 111 -0.61 -25.09 -8.60
CA SER A 111 -1.08 -24.34 -7.43
C SER A 111 -1.57 -22.93 -7.78
N PHE A 112 -0.98 -22.30 -8.80
CA PHE A 112 -1.23 -20.91 -9.17
C PHE A 112 -1.42 -20.78 -10.68
N GLY A 113 -2.37 -19.93 -11.10
CA GLY A 113 -2.56 -19.61 -12.51
C GLY A 113 -1.41 -18.78 -13.10
N SER A 114 -1.28 -18.82 -14.43
CA SER A 114 -0.18 -18.17 -15.16
C SER A 114 -0.55 -16.84 -15.81
N PHE A 115 -1.81 -16.40 -15.69
CA PHE A 115 -2.34 -15.27 -16.42
C PHE A 115 -2.93 -14.26 -15.44
N TYR A 116 -2.63 -12.97 -15.56
CA TYR A 116 -3.14 -11.96 -14.63
C TYR A 116 -3.81 -10.80 -15.36
N SER A 117 -5.01 -10.46 -14.88
CA SER A 117 -5.72 -9.24 -15.27
C SER A 117 -5.51 -8.18 -14.18
N ILE A 118 -4.85 -7.07 -14.53
CA ILE A 118 -4.62 -5.97 -13.59
C ILE A 118 -5.95 -5.26 -13.28
N GLY A 119 -6.80 -5.08 -14.28
CA GLY A 119 -8.10 -4.42 -14.12
C GLY A 119 -9.02 -5.18 -13.17
N GLN A 120 -9.07 -6.52 -13.30
CA GLN A 120 -9.92 -7.37 -12.47
C GLN A 120 -9.26 -7.83 -11.17
N LYS A 121 -7.94 -7.66 -11.03
CA LYS A 121 -7.12 -8.15 -9.90
C LYS A 121 -7.24 -9.65 -9.68
N LEU A 122 -7.26 -10.42 -10.77
CA LEU A 122 -7.46 -11.86 -10.76
C LEU A 122 -6.36 -12.60 -11.53
N VAL A 123 -5.90 -13.69 -10.93
CA VAL A 123 -5.00 -14.67 -11.56
C VAL A 123 -5.84 -15.81 -12.11
N TYR A 124 -5.64 -16.12 -13.38
CA TYR A 124 -6.37 -17.12 -14.15
C TYR A 124 -5.48 -18.30 -14.52
N THR A 125 -6.09 -19.49 -14.58
CA THR A 125 -5.54 -20.64 -15.28
C THR A 125 -5.53 -20.39 -16.80
N GLN A 126 -4.81 -21.19 -17.58
CA GLN A 126 -4.80 -21.07 -19.04
C GLN A 126 -6.20 -21.19 -19.66
N GLU A 127 -7.00 -22.15 -19.18
CA GLU A 127 -8.35 -22.40 -19.66
C GLU A 127 -9.25 -21.17 -19.44
N LEU A 128 -9.30 -20.64 -18.22
CA LEU A 128 -10.12 -19.46 -17.93
C LEU A 128 -9.59 -18.20 -18.61
N ALA A 129 -8.27 -18.04 -18.73
CA ALA A 129 -7.69 -16.90 -19.41
C ALA A 129 -8.06 -16.88 -20.91
N SER A 130 -8.21 -18.06 -21.53
CA SER A 130 -8.61 -18.17 -22.95
C SER A 130 -10.01 -17.63 -23.25
N THR A 131 -10.88 -17.50 -22.24
CA THR A 131 -12.20 -16.86 -22.36
C THR A 131 -12.21 -15.38 -21.92
N HIS A 132 -11.08 -14.84 -21.45
CA HIS A 132 -10.92 -13.47 -20.92
C HIS A 132 -9.77 -12.70 -21.59
N GLN A 133 -9.43 -13.04 -22.83
CA GLN A 133 -8.23 -12.58 -23.55
C GLN A 133 -8.08 -11.05 -23.59
N ASP A 134 -9.20 -10.33 -23.62
CA ASP A 134 -9.33 -8.87 -23.67
C ASP A 134 -9.09 -8.17 -22.33
N THR A 135 -8.81 -8.93 -21.27
CA THR A 135 -8.52 -8.41 -19.92
C THR A 135 -7.18 -8.86 -19.35
N ILE A 136 -6.51 -9.84 -19.98
CA ILE A 136 -5.21 -10.34 -19.52
C ILE A 136 -4.09 -9.37 -19.88
N ASP A 137 -3.38 -8.87 -18.88
CA ASP A 137 -2.26 -7.93 -19.08
C ASP A 137 -0.89 -8.62 -18.99
N LEU A 138 -0.81 -9.68 -18.18
CA LEU A 138 0.44 -10.40 -17.87
C LEU A 138 0.28 -11.92 -18.00
N LEU A 139 1.37 -12.55 -18.45
CA LEU A 139 1.64 -13.99 -18.50
C LEU A 139 2.86 -14.27 -17.62
N CYS A 140 2.87 -15.41 -16.90
CA CYS A 140 4.04 -15.91 -16.18
C CYS A 140 4.47 -17.25 -16.79
N PHE A 141 5.75 -17.38 -17.16
CA PHE A 141 6.31 -18.63 -17.65
C PHE A 141 7.79 -18.77 -17.29
N TYR A 142 8.30 -19.99 -17.41
CA TYR A 142 9.72 -20.31 -17.28
C TYR A 142 10.29 -20.82 -18.60
N GLU A 143 11.45 -20.32 -18.99
CA GLU A 143 12.20 -20.79 -20.15
C GLU A 143 13.70 -20.59 -19.93
N HIS A 144 14.45 -21.68 -19.91
CA HIS A 144 15.90 -21.67 -19.72
C HIS A 144 16.52 -22.73 -20.63
N VAL A 145 17.11 -22.28 -21.74
CA VAL A 145 17.76 -23.12 -22.75
C VAL A 145 19.16 -22.60 -22.97
N GLU A 146 20.09 -23.07 -22.15
CA GLU A 146 21.51 -22.68 -22.19
C GLU A 146 22.17 -23.12 -23.51
N PRO A 147 23.05 -22.28 -24.09
CA PRO A 147 23.39 -20.90 -23.70
C PRO A 147 22.52 -19.82 -24.39
N SER A 148 21.50 -20.26 -25.14
CA SER A 148 20.86 -19.46 -26.19
C SER A 148 19.70 -18.59 -25.73
N ARG A 149 18.92 -19.05 -24.74
CA ARG A 149 17.64 -18.43 -24.37
C ARG A 149 17.39 -18.58 -22.89
N ILE A 150 17.82 -17.56 -22.14
CA ILE A 150 17.72 -17.50 -20.69
C ILE A 150 16.67 -16.44 -20.36
N ASN A 151 15.43 -16.88 -20.20
CA ASN A 151 14.37 -16.03 -19.69
C ASN A 151 14.16 -16.27 -18.19
N ASP A 152 14.35 -17.50 -17.70
CA ASP A 152 13.96 -17.92 -16.35
C ASP A 152 12.48 -17.59 -16.07
N ILE A 153 12.05 -17.58 -14.81
CA ILE A 153 10.72 -17.05 -14.45
C ILE A 153 10.61 -15.62 -14.96
N THR A 154 9.61 -15.43 -15.83
CA THR A 154 9.42 -14.23 -16.63
C THR A 154 7.97 -13.79 -16.56
N LEU A 155 7.76 -12.49 -16.36
CA LEU A 155 6.48 -11.85 -16.66
C LEU A 155 6.50 -11.32 -18.09
N SER A 156 5.43 -11.54 -18.83
CA SER A 156 5.32 -11.16 -20.24
C SER A 156 3.95 -10.62 -20.57
N SER A 157 3.88 -9.77 -21.58
CA SER A 157 2.61 -9.40 -22.21
C SER A 157 2.08 -10.54 -23.10
N PRO A 158 0.75 -10.71 -23.23
CA PRO A 158 0.17 -11.53 -24.29
C PRO A 158 0.62 -11.11 -25.70
N GLY A 159 0.73 -9.80 -25.95
CA GLY A 159 1.25 -9.21 -27.19
C GLY A 159 2.73 -9.53 -27.50
N ALA A 160 3.42 -10.27 -26.62
CA ALA A 160 4.75 -10.83 -26.90
C ALA A 160 4.72 -12.06 -27.81
N ASN A 161 3.53 -12.65 -28.08
CA ASN A 161 3.35 -13.82 -28.95
C ASN A 161 4.23 -15.00 -28.50
N ILE A 162 4.02 -15.48 -27.27
CA ILE A 162 4.83 -16.53 -26.67
C ILE A 162 4.47 -17.90 -27.23
N THR A 163 5.30 -18.41 -28.14
CA THR A 163 5.08 -19.70 -28.81
C THR A 163 5.78 -20.89 -28.15
N GLY A 164 5.10 -22.03 -28.09
CA GLY A 164 5.70 -23.32 -27.72
C GLY A 164 6.02 -23.51 -26.24
N ILE A 165 5.62 -22.56 -25.39
CA ILE A 165 5.74 -22.65 -23.93
C ILE A 165 4.42 -23.14 -23.32
N PHE A 166 3.33 -22.49 -23.69
CA PHE A 166 1.98 -22.93 -23.39
C PHE A 166 1.47 -23.79 -24.55
N THR A 167 0.83 -24.91 -24.24
CA THR A 167 0.38 -25.88 -25.25
C THR A 167 -1.12 -26.15 -25.14
N GLY A 168 -1.68 -26.82 -26.15
CA GLY A 168 -3.12 -27.15 -26.21
C GLY A 168 -3.99 -26.06 -26.85
N THR A 169 -5.28 -26.35 -26.96
CA THR A 169 -6.27 -25.52 -27.68
C THR A 169 -6.58 -24.19 -27.02
N THR A 170 -6.20 -24.01 -25.75
CA THR A 170 -6.39 -22.77 -24.98
C THR A 170 -5.11 -21.93 -24.88
N SER A 171 -4.03 -22.34 -25.56
CA SER A 171 -2.74 -21.65 -25.52
C SER A 171 -2.86 -20.18 -25.99
N PRO A 172 -2.12 -19.22 -25.38
CA PRO A 172 -2.02 -17.84 -25.85
C PRO A 172 -1.53 -17.69 -27.30
N ASP A 173 -0.99 -18.74 -27.91
CA ASP A 173 -0.63 -18.74 -29.34
C ASP A 173 -1.84 -18.56 -30.23
N VAL A 174 -2.95 -19.21 -29.90
CA VAL A 174 -4.19 -19.21 -30.71
C VAL A 174 -5.17 -18.10 -30.32
N TRP A 175 -4.83 -17.28 -29.32
CA TRP A 175 -5.67 -16.15 -28.91
C TRP A 175 -5.81 -15.14 -30.04
N THR A 176 -7.02 -14.62 -30.22
CA THR A 176 -7.33 -13.58 -31.20
C THR A 176 -7.12 -12.18 -30.64
N THR A 177 -7.19 -12.03 -29.32
CA THR A 177 -6.91 -10.77 -28.62
C THR A 177 -5.66 -10.92 -27.77
N LYS A 178 -4.67 -10.03 -27.97
CA LYS A 178 -3.40 -10.06 -27.25
C LYS A 178 -3.00 -8.65 -26.81
N ARG A 179 -3.26 -8.32 -25.55
CA ARG A 179 -2.96 -7.00 -24.98
C ARG A 179 -1.46 -6.78 -24.84
N LEU A 180 -1.02 -5.57 -25.17
CA LEU A 180 0.38 -5.17 -25.12
C LEU A 180 0.72 -4.50 -23.78
N THR A 181 1.64 -5.11 -23.03
CA THR A 181 2.27 -4.52 -21.84
C THR A 181 3.76 -4.38 -22.12
N LEU A 182 4.28 -3.17 -21.91
CA LEU A 182 5.69 -2.84 -22.10
C LEU A 182 6.37 -2.73 -20.74
N PHE A 183 7.63 -3.17 -20.66
CA PHE A 183 8.44 -3.13 -19.45
C PHE A 183 9.67 -2.25 -19.67
N THR A 184 10.08 -1.51 -18.65
CA THR A 184 11.40 -0.91 -18.56
C THR A 184 12.29 -1.84 -17.75
N LEU A 185 13.54 -2.05 -18.20
CA LEU A 185 14.56 -2.84 -17.50
C LEU A 185 14.64 -2.45 -16.00
N PRO A 186 15.15 -3.33 -15.12
CA PRO A 186 15.08 -3.12 -13.67
C PRO A 186 15.48 -1.71 -13.28
N VAL A 187 14.56 -1.01 -12.63
CA VAL A 187 14.68 0.41 -12.35
C VAL A 187 15.63 0.57 -11.18
N THR A 188 16.89 0.90 -11.46
CA THR A 188 17.90 1.18 -10.42
C THR A 188 17.68 2.53 -9.73
N ALA A 189 16.83 3.38 -10.30
CA ALA A 189 16.48 4.70 -9.76
C ALA A 189 15.56 4.65 -8.53
N ILE A 190 15.03 3.48 -8.16
CA ILE A 190 14.18 3.30 -6.97
C ILE A 190 14.66 2.09 -6.16
N THR A 191 14.79 2.29 -4.85
CA THR A 191 15.08 1.23 -3.88
C THR A 191 13.81 0.52 -3.42
N THR A 192 13.93 -0.68 -2.86
CA THR A 192 12.79 -1.39 -2.25
C THR A 192 12.15 -0.60 -1.11
N ALA A 193 12.95 0.09 -0.29
CA ALA A 193 12.46 0.95 0.78
C ALA A 193 11.64 2.14 0.24
N GLN A 194 12.09 2.80 -0.83
CA GLN A 194 11.32 3.85 -1.48
C GLN A 194 10.03 3.32 -2.10
N PHE A 195 10.08 2.16 -2.77
CA PHE A 195 8.87 1.49 -3.26
C PHE A 195 7.87 1.21 -2.13
N ASP A 196 8.35 0.77 -0.96
CA ASP A 196 7.52 0.47 0.20
C ASP A 196 6.82 1.70 0.80
N GLN A 197 7.26 2.91 0.47
CA GLN A 197 6.59 4.15 0.86
C GLN A 197 5.60 4.66 -0.20
N LEU A 198 5.64 4.14 -1.43
CA LEU A 198 4.71 4.56 -2.48
C LEU A 198 3.29 4.05 -2.19
N HIS A 199 2.30 4.91 -2.42
CA HIS A 199 0.89 4.56 -2.39
C HIS A 199 0.36 4.31 -3.80
N GLN A 200 -0.79 3.65 -3.94
CA GLN A 200 -1.44 3.59 -5.25
C GLN A 200 -1.76 5.00 -5.74
N ASN A 201 -1.71 5.18 -7.05
CA ASN A 201 -1.93 6.43 -7.77
C ASN A 201 -0.94 7.57 -7.48
N ASP A 202 0.17 7.31 -6.79
CA ASP A 202 1.27 8.26 -6.69
C ASP A 202 1.76 8.66 -8.09
N ALA A 203 1.87 9.96 -8.36
CA ALA A 203 2.25 10.49 -9.66
C ALA A 203 3.65 10.05 -10.10
N SER A 204 4.56 9.84 -9.14
CA SER A 204 5.95 9.43 -9.38
C SER A 204 6.05 8.07 -10.07
N ILE A 205 5.08 7.17 -9.88
CA ILE A 205 5.04 5.82 -10.47
C ILE A 205 5.24 5.89 -12.00
N SER A 206 4.57 6.83 -12.66
CA SER A 206 4.63 6.97 -14.12
C SER A 206 6.00 7.42 -14.63
N THR A 207 6.80 8.09 -13.80
CA THR A 207 8.11 8.65 -14.17
C THR A 207 9.20 7.57 -14.28
N TYR A 208 8.99 6.40 -13.67
CA TYR A 208 9.91 5.27 -13.75
C TYR A 208 9.79 4.47 -15.06
N PHE A 209 8.71 4.66 -15.81
CA PHE A 209 8.54 4.02 -17.12
C PHE A 209 9.28 4.82 -18.20
N ASN A 210 10.09 4.15 -19.01
CA ASN A 210 10.72 4.76 -20.18
C ASN A 210 9.66 5.07 -21.26
N SER A 211 9.20 6.31 -21.30
CA SER A 211 8.16 6.79 -22.23
C SER A 211 8.52 6.70 -23.71
N THR A 212 9.81 6.52 -24.05
CA THR A 212 10.24 6.31 -25.44
C THR A 212 9.89 4.91 -25.97
N LEU A 213 9.55 3.96 -25.09
CA LEU A 213 9.13 2.62 -25.48
C LEU A 213 7.71 2.66 -26.06
N THR A 214 7.62 2.47 -27.37
CA THR A 214 6.36 2.33 -28.11
C THR A 214 6.11 0.90 -28.59
N SER A 215 7.16 0.08 -28.66
CA SER A 215 7.14 -1.35 -28.99
C SER A 215 8.39 -2.04 -28.43
N GLY A 216 8.49 -3.37 -28.55
CA GLY A 216 9.58 -4.14 -27.93
C GLY A 216 9.42 -4.26 -26.40
N ASN A 217 10.42 -4.79 -25.69
CA ASN A 217 10.41 -4.92 -24.22
C ASN A 217 9.11 -5.44 -23.61
N LYS A 218 8.58 -6.52 -24.18
CA LYS A 218 7.30 -7.11 -23.79
C LYS A 218 7.42 -8.14 -22.65
N LYS A 219 8.61 -8.24 -22.05
CA LYS A 219 8.99 -9.23 -21.04
C LYS A 219 9.84 -8.58 -19.95
N ALA A 220 9.56 -8.91 -18.70
CA ALA A 220 10.44 -8.78 -17.55
C ALA A 220 11.01 -10.16 -17.24
N LYS A 221 12.23 -10.41 -17.72
CA LYS A 221 12.92 -11.70 -17.64
C LYS A 221 13.80 -11.77 -16.40
N THR A 222 14.31 -12.97 -16.10
CA THR A 222 15.33 -13.23 -15.06
C THR A 222 14.94 -12.60 -13.73
N LEU A 223 13.68 -12.78 -13.33
CA LEU A 223 13.14 -12.14 -12.14
C LEU A 223 13.87 -12.64 -10.89
N ALA A 224 14.35 -11.71 -10.09
CA ALA A 224 14.99 -11.97 -8.81
C ALA A 224 14.36 -11.12 -7.70
N VAL A 225 14.37 -11.64 -6.46
CA VAL A 225 13.84 -10.94 -5.29
C VAL A 225 14.48 -9.55 -5.16
N GLY A 226 13.65 -8.54 -4.91
CA GLY A 226 14.06 -7.14 -4.81
C GLY A 226 14.17 -6.41 -6.15
N ASN A 227 14.05 -7.11 -7.30
CA ASN A 227 13.94 -6.42 -8.59
C ASN A 227 12.67 -5.57 -8.63
N ILE A 228 12.83 -4.34 -9.14
CA ILE A 228 11.71 -3.44 -9.41
C ILE A 228 11.64 -3.19 -10.92
N TRP A 229 10.50 -3.50 -11.52
CA TRP A 229 10.24 -3.28 -12.95
C TRP A 229 9.14 -2.25 -13.12
N ALA A 230 9.37 -1.24 -13.95
CA ALA A 230 8.30 -0.35 -14.39
C ALA A 230 7.62 -0.93 -15.62
N PHE A 231 6.31 -0.75 -15.73
CA PHE A 231 5.54 -1.20 -16.88
C PHE A 231 4.45 -0.21 -17.26
N LYS A 232 3.97 -0.35 -18.51
CA LYS A 232 2.80 0.33 -19.03
C LYS A 232 1.91 -0.67 -19.75
N THR A 233 0.64 -0.74 -19.37
CA THR A 233 -0.34 -1.65 -19.99
C THR A 233 -0.92 -1.08 -21.28
N HIS A 234 -1.71 -1.92 -21.96
CA HIS A 234 -2.47 -1.55 -23.15
C HIS A 234 -3.41 -0.36 -22.91
N ASP A 235 -4.03 -0.30 -21.72
CA ASP A 235 -4.96 0.76 -21.33
C ASP A 235 -4.25 1.98 -20.73
N ASN A 236 -2.94 2.15 -20.97
CA ASN A 236 -2.11 3.23 -20.44
C ASN A 236 -2.02 3.30 -18.91
N ILE A 237 -2.25 2.19 -18.20
CA ILE A 237 -1.97 2.11 -16.77
C ILE A 237 -0.47 1.97 -16.59
N TYR A 238 0.13 2.86 -15.79
CA TYR A 238 1.53 2.78 -15.41
C TYR A 238 1.65 2.00 -14.10
N GLY A 239 2.74 1.28 -13.91
CA GLY A 239 2.95 0.60 -12.64
C GLY A 239 4.38 0.18 -12.37
N LEU A 240 4.61 -0.23 -11.13
CA LEU A 240 5.82 -0.85 -10.62
C LEU A 240 5.50 -2.25 -10.11
N ILE A 241 6.34 -3.22 -10.45
CA ILE A 241 6.36 -4.58 -9.91
C ILE A 241 7.60 -4.69 -9.03
N LYS A 242 7.44 -5.00 -7.73
CA LYS A 242 8.55 -5.40 -6.85
C LYS A 242 8.47 -6.90 -6.59
N VAL A 243 9.45 -7.67 -7.05
CA VAL A 243 9.51 -9.13 -6.84
C VAL A 243 9.80 -9.42 -5.37
N THR A 244 8.93 -10.19 -4.72
CA THR A 244 9.04 -10.58 -3.30
C THR A 244 9.47 -12.03 -3.13
N SER A 245 9.11 -12.90 -4.07
CA SER A 245 9.54 -14.30 -4.10
C SER A 245 9.61 -14.82 -5.54
N VAL A 246 10.54 -15.73 -5.80
CA VAL A 246 10.65 -16.43 -7.08
C VAL A 246 11.13 -17.85 -6.85
N THR A 247 10.52 -18.81 -7.53
CA THR A 247 10.96 -20.20 -7.59
C THR A 247 11.09 -20.57 -9.06
N GLN A 248 12.30 -20.94 -9.49
CA GLN A 248 12.58 -21.31 -10.88
C GLN A 248 11.94 -22.66 -11.24
N ASN A 249 12.03 -23.05 -12.52
CA ASN A 249 11.42 -24.23 -13.16
C ASN A 249 10.04 -23.99 -13.76
N ALA A 250 9.61 -24.92 -14.62
CA ALA A 250 8.32 -24.87 -15.31
C ALA A 250 7.12 -24.99 -14.36
N ASP A 251 7.29 -25.63 -13.21
CA ASP A 251 6.32 -25.70 -12.10
C ASP A 251 6.57 -24.61 -11.04
N GLY A 252 7.52 -23.71 -11.28
CA GLY A 252 7.87 -22.59 -10.41
C GLY A 252 6.82 -21.48 -10.36
N TYR A 253 7.15 -20.38 -9.69
CA TYR A 253 6.25 -19.23 -9.52
C TYR A 253 7.00 -17.92 -9.29
N VAL A 254 6.29 -16.80 -9.42
CA VAL A 254 6.70 -15.49 -8.93
C VAL A 254 5.62 -14.91 -8.01
N GLU A 255 6.04 -14.25 -6.94
CA GLU A 255 5.22 -13.37 -6.12
C GLU A 255 5.78 -11.95 -6.19
N PHE A 256 4.90 -10.96 -6.29
CA PHE A 256 5.28 -9.55 -6.38
C PHE A 256 4.24 -8.60 -5.79
N GLU A 257 4.69 -7.44 -5.32
CA GLU A 257 3.84 -6.31 -4.94
C GLU A 257 3.70 -5.34 -6.13
N LEU A 258 2.47 -4.84 -6.35
CA LEU A 258 2.14 -3.86 -7.39
C LEU A 258 1.85 -2.47 -6.81
N LYS A 259 2.38 -1.44 -7.47
CA LYS A 259 1.93 -0.05 -7.38
C LYS A 259 1.45 0.40 -8.75
N LEU A 260 0.25 0.97 -8.83
CA LEU A 260 -0.39 1.37 -10.07
C LEU A 260 -0.67 2.87 -10.06
N LYS A 261 -0.47 3.51 -11.21
CA LYS A 261 -0.99 4.83 -11.53
C LYS A 261 -1.95 4.67 -12.70
N LYS A 262 -3.24 4.75 -12.39
CA LYS A 262 -4.33 4.81 -13.38
C LYS A 262 -4.49 6.22 -13.94
#